data_AF-A0A953BLU3-F1
#
_entry.id   AF-A0A953BLU3-F1
#
_cell.length_a   1.000
_cell.length_b   1.000
_cell.length_c   1.000
_cell.angle_alpha   90.00
_cell.angle_beta   90.00
_cell.angle_gamma   90.00
#
_symmetry.space_group_name_H-M   'P 1'
#
loop_
_entity.id
_entity.type
_entity.pdbx_description
1 polymer ?
#
loop_
_entity_poly.entity_id
_entity_poly.type
_entity_poly.pdbx_seq_one_letter_code
_entity_poly.pdbx_strand_id
1 'polypeptide(L)'
;MPNAIRFAVCLSVGLVSSAAMAQSNVDTVNKYTWGENIGFMNWRDANSALSGAAVNDTLGYLAGYAWCENVGWLSLGSGNGRYANTNGSNYGVNVDSASGNLSGYAWGENIGWVNFSGGALATPSNPARFDFDERRFRGYAWGENVGWINLDHGLIFVSAACRSDFDGSGFVDTDDFTAFVIAFENGDEACDIDGTGFVDTDDFTSFVIAFEFGC
;
A
#
# COMPACT_ATOMS: atom_id res chain seq x y z
N MET A 1 -63.87 -23.68 7.32
CA MET A 1 -62.80 -23.58 6.30
C MET A 1 -61.72 -22.68 6.89
N PRO A 2 -60.58 -23.20 7.36
CA PRO A 2 -59.57 -22.39 8.04
C PRO A 2 -58.61 -21.75 7.03
N ASN A 3 -58.33 -20.45 7.23
CA ASN A 3 -57.43 -19.63 6.44
C ASN A 3 -55.97 -20.01 6.72
N ALA A 4 -55.23 -20.44 5.70
CA ALA A 4 -53.81 -20.76 5.81
C ALA A 4 -52.96 -19.48 5.79
N ILE A 5 -52.25 -19.23 6.91
CA ILE A 5 -51.24 -18.17 7.05
C ILE A 5 -49.99 -18.63 6.27
N ARG A 6 -49.58 -17.84 5.27
CA ARG A 6 -48.35 -18.09 4.50
C ARG A 6 -47.17 -17.43 5.21
N PHE A 7 -46.27 -18.22 5.77
CA PHE A 7 -44.95 -17.75 6.21
C PHE A 7 -44.05 -17.59 4.97
N ALA A 8 -43.71 -16.35 4.63
CA ALA A 8 -42.65 -16.07 3.66
C ALA A 8 -41.31 -16.12 4.39
N VAL A 9 -40.54 -17.19 4.15
CA VAL A 9 -39.13 -17.25 4.57
C VAL A 9 -38.34 -16.34 3.63
N CYS A 10 -37.88 -15.20 4.15
CA CYS A 10 -36.98 -14.31 3.43
C CYS A 10 -35.57 -14.92 3.51
N LEU A 11 -35.10 -15.51 2.41
CA LEU A 11 -33.72 -15.97 2.27
C LEU A 11 -32.84 -14.74 2.10
N SER A 12 -32.16 -14.31 3.17
CA SER A 12 -31.13 -13.28 3.09
C SER A 12 -29.97 -13.82 2.25
N VAL A 13 -29.87 -13.35 1.01
CA VAL A 13 -28.67 -13.51 0.19
C VAL A 13 -27.54 -12.82 0.95
N GLY A 14 -26.57 -13.61 1.42
CA GLY A 14 -25.34 -13.08 2.01
C GLY A 14 -24.67 -12.18 0.97
N LEU A 15 -24.52 -10.90 1.31
CA LEU A 15 -23.65 -10.01 0.59
C LEU A 15 -22.26 -10.64 0.65
N VAL A 16 -21.76 -11.09 -0.50
CA VAL A 16 -20.34 -11.37 -0.64
C VAL A 16 -19.67 -10.03 -0.40
N SER A 17 -18.96 -9.88 0.71
CA SER A 17 -18.07 -8.74 0.91
C SER A 17 -17.05 -8.80 -0.21
N SER A 18 -17.26 -8.02 -1.26
CA SER A 18 -16.16 -7.62 -2.12
C SER A 18 -15.15 -7.00 -1.17
N ALA A 19 -13.96 -7.61 -1.06
CA ALA A 19 -12.86 -7.09 -0.27
C ALA A 19 -12.79 -5.59 -0.55
N ALA A 20 -13.10 -4.78 0.47
CA ALA A 20 -12.79 -3.37 0.40
C ALA A 20 -11.30 -3.34 0.09
N MET A 21 -10.91 -2.70 -1.02
CA MET A 21 -9.49 -2.41 -1.20
C MET A 21 -9.09 -1.64 0.04
N ALA A 22 -8.13 -2.20 0.81
CA ALA A 22 -7.58 -1.51 1.96
C ALA A 22 -7.26 -0.08 1.52
N GLN A 23 -7.81 0.87 2.26
CA GLN A 23 -7.62 2.29 1.99
C GLN A 23 -6.12 2.55 1.89
N SER A 24 -5.71 3.30 0.86
CA SER A 24 -4.28 3.58 0.64
C SER A 24 -3.67 4.20 1.90
N ASN A 25 -2.55 3.63 2.35
CA ASN A 25 -1.72 4.19 3.41
C ASN A 25 -0.60 5.09 2.87
N VAL A 26 -0.71 5.55 1.62
CA VAL A 26 0.16 6.60 1.08
C VAL A 26 -0.24 7.95 1.68
N ASP A 27 0.76 8.79 1.96
CA ASP A 27 0.61 10.12 2.55
C ASP A 27 -0.29 11.03 1.70
N THR A 28 -1.06 11.90 2.36
CA THR A 28 -2.05 12.74 1.67
C THR A 28 -1.43 13.82 0.77
N VAL A 29 -0.22 14.23 1.09
CA VAL A 29 0.53 15.32 0.46
C VAL A 29 1.57 14.73 -0.50
N ASN A 30 2.44 13.85 0.00
CA ASN A 30 3.52 13.22 -0.73
C ASN A 30 3.04 11.91 -1.36
N LYS A 31 2.25 12.03 -2.43
CA LYS A 31 1.60 10.91 -3.14
C LYS A 31 1.98 10.78 -4.61
N TYR A 32 2.92 11.61 -5.08
CA TYR A 32 3.28 11.67 -6.48
C TYR A 32 4.73 11.28 -6.72
N THR A 33 4.96 10.46 -7.75
CA THR A 33 6.26 10.30 -8.39
C THR A 33 6.16 10.69 -9.86
N TRP A 34 7.27 10.71 -10.59
CA TRP A 34 7.28 11.16 -11.97
C TRP A 34 8.26 10.35 -12.84
N GLY A 35 7.94 10.22 -14.12
CA GLY A 35 8.89 9.78 -15.14
C GLY A 35 8.54 10.35 -16.52
N GLU A 36 9.55 10.49 -17.37
CA GLU A 36 9.46 11.20 -18.66
C GLU A 36 8.33 10.67 -19.56
N ASN A 37 8.22 9.34 -19.70
CA ASN A 37 7.25 8.71 -20.60
C ASN A 37 5.98 8.22 -19.90
N ILE A 38 5.92 8.32 -18.57
CA ILE A 38 4.79 7.83 -17.74
C ILE A 38 3.96 8.98 -17.14
N GLY A 39 4.53 10.19 -17.06
CA GLY A 39 3.89 11.36 -16.47
C GLY A 39 3.98 11.36 -14.95
N PHE A 40 3.15 12.18 -14.29
CA PHE A 40 2.95 12.07 -12.85
C PHE A 40 2.19 10.78 -12.54
N MET A 41 2.57 10.14 -11.44
CA MET A 41 1.92 8.93 -10.94
C MET A 41 1.26 9.26 -9.60
N ASN A 42 -0.06 9.19 -9.51
CA ASN A 42 -0.81 9.31 -8.26
C ASN A 42 -0.89 7.94 -7.57
N TRP A 43 -0.29 7.81 -6.39
CA TRP A 43 -0.23 6.55 -5.64
C TRP A 43 -1.33 6.40 -4.59
N ARG A 44 -2.25 7.37 -4.42
CA ARG A 44 -3.16 7.36 -3.26
C ARG A 44 -4.64 7.36 -3.60
N ASP A 45 -5.07 8.35 -4.37
CA ASP A 45 -6.49 8.75 -4.40
C ASP A 45 -7.04 8.94 -5.82
N ALA A 46 -6.53 8.14 -6.75
CA ALA A 46 -7.06 8.09 -8.10
C ALA A 46 -8.47 7.47 -8.12
N ASN A 47 -9.18 7.64 -9.25
CA ASN A 47 -10.56 7.15 -9.42
C ASN A 47 -11.49 7.61 -8.29
N SER A 48 -11.54 8.92 -8.04
CA SER A 48 -12.35 9.52 -6.96
C SER A 48 -12.03 8.96 -5.57
N ALA A 49 -10.74 8.82 -5.25
CA ALA A 49 -10.24 8.26 -4.00
C ALA A 49 -10.57 6.77 -3.74
N LEU A 50 -10.98 6.02 -4.77
CA LEU A 50 -11.28 4.59 -4.65
C LEU A 50 -10.09 3.69 -4.98
N SER A 51 -8.97 4.26 -5.43
CA SER A 51 -7.81 3.48 -5.87
C SER A 51 -6.50 4.15 -5.47
N GLY A 52 -5.66 3.37 -4.80
CA GLY A 52 -4.31 3.74 -4.43
C GLY A 52 -3.46 2.52 -4.12
N ALA A 53 -2.19 2.78 -3.86
CA ALA A 53 -1.20 1.82 -3.42
C ALA A 53 -1.29 1.63 -1.91
N ALA A 54 -0.93 0.43 -1.45
CA ALA A 54 -0.69 0.15 -0.05
C ALA A 54 0.76 -0.32 0.12
N VAL A 55 1.46 0.26 1.09
CA VAL A 55 2.82 -0.11 1.49
C VAL A 55 2.71 -1.02 2.71
N ASN A 56 2.79 -2.33 2.50
CA ASN A 56 2.78 -3.33 3.57
C ASN A 56 4.21 -3.72 3.92
N ASP A 57 4.96 -2.80 4.52
CA ASP A 57 6.36 -3.01 4.89
C ASP A 57 6.56 -4.10 5.96
N THR A 58 5.64 -4.24 6.92
CA THR A 58 5.64 -5.35 7.89
C THR A 58 5.50 -6.72 7.22
N LEU A 59 4.60 -6.83 6.23
CA LEU A 59 4.37 -8.07 5.50
C LEU A 59 5.30 -8.24 4.28
N GLY A 60 6.08 -7.20 3.96
CA GLY A 60 7.12 -7.21 2.92
C GLY A 60 6.63 -7.11 1.48
N TYR A 61 5.53 -6.39 1.21
CA TYR A 61 5.03 -6.20 -0.16
C TYR A 61 4.24 -4.90 -0.37
N LEU A 62 4.09 -4.48 -1.63
CA LEU A 62 3.18 -3.41 -2.03
C LEU A 62 1.92 -4.00 -2.65
N ALA A 63 0.79 -3.31 -2.55
CA ALA A 63 -0.46 -3.72 -3.17
C ALA A 63 -1.17 -2.54 -3.85
N GLY A 64 -2.22 -2.85 -4.62
CA GLY A 64 -3.08 -1.83 -5.22
C GLY A 64 -2.49 -1.22 -6.49
N TYR A 65 -2.86 0.04 -6.76
CA TYR A 65 -2.60 0.67 -8.06
C TYR A 65 -2.10 2.10 -7.93
N ALA A 66 -1.22 2.49 -8.86
CA ALA A 66 -0.89 3.89 -9.12
C ALA A 66 -1.51 4.32 -10.46
N TRP A 67 -2.09 5.52 -10.50
CA TRP A 67 -2.56 6.14 -11.75
C TRP A 67 -1.45 6.95 -12.39
N CYS A 68 -1.06 6.59 -13.60
CA CYS A 68 -0.03 7.28 -14.35
C CYS A 68 -0.68 8.13 -15.45
N GLU A 69 -0.48 9.45 -15.41
CA GLU A 69 -1.23 10.39 -16.26
C GLU A 69 -1.15 10.10 -17.77
N ASN A 70 -0.03 9.57 -18.25
CA ASN A 70 0.20 9.39 -19.69
C ASN A 70 -0.14 7.98 -20.20
N VAL A 71 -0.24 7.00 -19.30
CA VAL A 71 -0.27 5.57 -19.67
C VAL A 71 -1.29 4.75 -18.87
N GLY A 72 -2.00 5.36 -17.92
CA GLY A 72 -3.06 4.72 -17.16
C GLY A 72 -2.56 3.95 -15.93
N TRP A 73 -3.21 2.82 -15.63
CA TRP A 73 -3.00 2.11 -14.37
C TRP A 73 -1.72 1.28 -14.35
N LEU A 74 -1.04 1.32 -13.20
CA LEU A 74 0.07 0.43 -12.84
C LEU A 74 -0.34 -0.39 -11.60
N SER A 75 -0.49 -1.70 -11.78
CA SER A 75 -0.76 -2.67 -10.71
C SER A 75 0.53 -3.04 -9.98
N LEU A 76 0.57 -2.80 -8.68
CA LEU A 76 1.72 -3.14 -7.81
C LEU A 76 1.64 -4.58 -7.29
N GLY A 77 0.51 -5.25 -7.47
CA GLY A 77 0.26 -6.63 -7.09
C GLY A 77 -1.10 -6.83 -6.41
N SER A 78 -1.47 -8.09 -6.19
CA SER A 78 -2.83 -8.47 -5.75
C SER A 78 -3.18 -8.10 -4.30
N GLY A 79 -2.21 -7.94 -3.43
CA GLY A 79 -2.41 -7.68 -2.00
C GLY A 79 -2.58 -8.93 -1.15
N ASN A 80 -2.37 -10.13 -1.71
CA ASN A 80 -2.56 -11.41 -1.01
C ASN A 80 -1.23 -11.98 -0.47
N GLY A 81 -0.34 -11.11 0.03
CA GLY A 81 0.98 -11.50 0.51
C GLY A 81 2.12 -11.25 -0.48
N ARG A 82 3.33 -11.67 -0.08
CA ARG A 82 4.55 -11.54 -0.90
C ARG A 82 4.44 -12.32 -2.20
N TYR A 83 5.01 -11.75 -3.26
CA TYR A 83 4.93 -12.27 -4.61
C TYR A 83 6.10 -13.18 -4.93
N ALA A 84 5.81 -14.37 -5.45
CA ALA A 84 6.85 -15.30 -5.90
C ALA A 84 7.55 -14.80 -7.17
N ASN A 85 6.89 -13.95 -7.97
CA ASN A 85 7.43 -13.37 -9.20
C ASN A 85 7.99 -14.41 -10.18
N THR A 86 7.33 -15.57 -10.28
CA THR A 86 7.76 -16.69 -11.13
C THR A 86 7.16 -16.67 -12.53
N ASN A 87 6.02 -15.99 -12.71
CA ASN A 87 5.33 -15.82 -13.99
C ASN A 87 4.32 -14.65 -13.93
N GLY A 88 3.66 -14.37 -15.05
CA GLY A 88 2.70 -13.26 -15.17
C GLY A 88 1.39 -13.41 -14.39
N SER A 89 1.12 -14.54 -13.73
CA SER A 89 -0.07 -14.74 -12.88
C SER A 89 0.20 -14.52 -11.39
N ASN A 90 1.48 -14.47 -10.99
CA ASN A 90 1.90 -14.16 -9.63
C ASN A 90 3.05 -13.15 -9.71
N TYR A 91 2.66 -11.89 -9.80
CA TYR A 91 3.56 -10.75 -9.88
C TYR A 91 3.19 -9.71 -8.82
N GLY A 92 4.18 -8.92 -8.46
CA GLY A 92 4.01 -7.73 -7.66
C GLY A 92 5.34 -7.25 -7.09
N VAL A 93 5.29 -6.14 -6.37
CA VAL A 93 6.46 -5.50 -5.78
C VAL A 93 6.62 -5.98 -4.35
N ASN A 94 7.75 -6.62 -4.05
CA ASN A 94 8.13 -7.01 -2.70
C ASN A 94 9.02 -5.95 -2.06
N VAL A 95 8.86 -5.77 -0.75
CA VAL A 95 9.74 -4.96 0.10
C VAL A 95 10.58 -5.92 0.94
N ASP A 96 11.90 -5.75 0.93
CA ASP A 96 12.77 -6.45 1.86
C ASP A 96 12.67 -5.80 3.25
N SER A 97 12.22 -6.53 4.26
CA SER A 97 11.94 -5.97 5.59
C SER A 97 13.18 -5.51 6.35
N ALA A 98 14.38 -5.95 5.96
CA ALA A 98 15.63 -5.56 6.61
C ALA A 98 16.28 -4.34 5.96
N SER A 99 16.26 -4.28 4.62
CA SER A 99 16.98 -3.25 3.85
C SER A 99 16.07 -2.22 3.18
N GLY A 100 14.76 -2.48 3.11
CA GLY A 100 13.79 -1.66 2.39
C GLY A 100 13.87 -1.83 0.86
N ASN A 101 14.83 -2.59 0.33
CA ASN A 101 15.00 -2.75 -1.11
C ASN A 101 13.74 -3.34 -1.76
N LEU A 102 13.32 -2.74 -2.87
CA LEU A 102 12.20 -3.22 -3.66
C LEU A 102 12.67 -4.24 -4.70
N SER A 103 11.81 -5.23 -4.95
CA SER A 103 12.05 -6.25 -5.97
C SER A 103 10.75 -6.69 -6.63
N GLY A 104 10.87 -7.42 -7.73
CA GLY A 104 9.71 -7.89 -8.49
C GLY A 104 9.23 -6.88 -9.52
N TYR A 105 7.96 -7.03 -9.91
CA TYR A 105 7.42 -6.35 -11.08
C TYR A 105 6.02 -5.80 -10.82
N ALA A 106 5.79 -4.59 -11.33
CA ALA A 106 4.46 -4.04 -11.52
C ALA A 106 4.04 -4.15 -12.99
N TRP A 107 2.74 -4.10 -13.27
CA TRP A 107 2.21 -4.26 -14.63
C TRP A 107 1.13 -3.24 -14.95
N GLY A 108 1.17 -2.67 -16.14
CA GLY A 108 0.10 -1.82 -16.67
C GLY A 108 -0.19 -2.12 -18.13
N GLU A 109 -1.46 -2.06 -18.53
CA GLU A 109 -1.90 -2.43 -19.88
C GLU A 109 -1.19 -1.63 -20.99
N ASN A 110 -0.97 -0.33 -20.78
CA ASN A 110 -0.27 0.53 -21.75
C ASN A 110 1.21 0.76 -21.40
N ILE A 111 1.72 0.08 -20.36
CA ILE A 111 3.08 0.24 -19.82
C ILE A 111 3.92 -1.02 -20.10
N GLY A 112 3.30 -2.19 -20.00
CA GLY A 112 4.00 -3.45 -19.86
C GLY A 112 4.55 -3.64 -18.43
N TRP A 113 5.63 -4.40 -18.32
CA TRP A 113 6.28 -4.68 -17.04
C TRP A 113 7.20 -3.54 -16.59
N VAL A 114 7.12 -3.21 -15.30
CA VAL A 114 8.02 -2.29 -14.60
C VAL A 114 8.79 -3.09 -13.55
N ASN A 115 10.11 -3.13 -13.68
CA ASN A 115 11.04 -3.83 -12.79
C ASN A 115 11.52 -2.90 -11.66
N PHE A 116 11.19 -3.25 -10.42
CA PHE A 116 11.61 -2.49 -9.23
C PHE A 116 13.02 -2.84 -8.75
N SER A 117 13.62 -3.93 -9.24
CA SER A 117 15.06 -4.18 -9.09
C SER A 117 15.91 -3.46 -10.15
N GLY A 118 15.29 -2.75 -11.11
CA GLY A 118 15.98 -2.17 -12.27
C GLY A 118 17.10 -1.19 -11.89
N GLY A 119 16.86 -0.30 -10.91
CA GLY A 119 17.86 0.67 -10.46
C GLY A 119 19.11 0.03 -9.84
N ALA A 120 19.01 -1.19 -9.30
CA ALA A 120 20.16 -1.92 -8.78
C ALA A 120 21.18 -2.25 -9.89
N LEU A 121 20.70 -2.40 -11.12
CA LEU A 121 21.46 -2.72 -12.32
C LEU A 121 21.96 -1.47 -13.07
N ALA A 122 21.58 -0.26 -12.63
CA ALA A 122 22.01 0.99 -13.22
C ALA A 122 23.50 1.27 -12.96
N THR A 123 24.08 2.23 -13.68
CA THR A 123 25.46 2.71 -13.46
C THR A 123 25.47 4.24 -13.37
N PRO A 124 25.69 4.84 -12.17
CA PRO A 124 25.84 4.16 -10.88
C PRO A 124 24.54 3.47 -10.43
N SER A 125 24.69 2.44 -9.59
CA SER A 125 23.55 1.70 -9.03
C SER A 125 22.73 2.62 -8.12
N ASN A 126 21.41 2.61 -8.28
CA ASN A 126 20.48 3.32 -7.40
C ASN A 126 19.15 2.53 -7.29
N PRO A 127 19.12 1.46 -6.48
CA PRO A 127 17.99 0.55 -6.39
C PRO A 127 16.75 1.24 -5.84
N ALA A 128 15.58 0.89 -6.39
CA ALA A 128 14.32 1.26 -5.77
C ALA A 128 14.25 0.65 -4.36
N ARG A 129 13.92 1.46 -3.37
CA ARG A 129 13.79 1.04 -1.97
C ARG A 129 12.76 1.89 -1.25
N PHE A 130 12.21 1.35 -0.18
CA PHE A 130 11.45 2.09 0.81
C PHE A 130 12.38 2.43 1.97
N ASP A 131 12.51 3.72 2.27
CA ASP A 131 13.31 4.28 3.35
C ASP A 131 12.45 4.29 4.61
N PHE A 132 12.80 3.46 5.60
CA PHE A 132 11.99 3.31 6.82
C PHE A 132 12.01 4.58 7.68
N ASP A 133 13.16 5.26 7.76
CA ASP A 133 13.33 6.44 8.60
C ASP A 133 12.54 7.64 8.05
N GLU A 134 12.60 7.87 6.74
CA GLU A 134 11.86 8.96 6.08
C GLU A 134 10.48 8.53 5.55
N ARG A 135 10.10 7.26 5.77
CA ARG A 135 8.86 6.64 5.29
C ARG A 135 8.58 6.86 3.80
N ARG A 136 9.61 6.96 2.94
CA ARG A 136 9.46 7.31 1.52
C ARG A 136 10.12 6.34 0.56
N PHE A 137 9.60 6.29 -0.67
CA PHE A 137 10.32 5.62 -1.74
C PHE A 137 11.56 6.41 -2.19
N ARG A 138 12.53 5.65 -2.68
CA ARG A 138 13.85 6.09 -3.14
C ARG A 138 14.28 5.28 -4.36
N GLY A 139 15.35 5.73 -4.99
CA GLY A 139 15.94 5.12 -6.18
C GLY A 139 15.04 5.12 -7.42
N TYR A 140 15.28 4.13 -8.29
CA TYR A 140 14.67 4.08 -9.62
C TYR A 140 14.14 2.69 -9.96
N ALA A 141 12.96 2.67 -10.59
CA ALA A 141 12.42 1.51 -11.28
C ALA A 141 12.61 1.68 -12.79
N TRP A 142 12.51 0.57 -13.54
CA TRP A 142 12.68 0.59 -15.00
C TRP A 142 11.54 -0.16 -15.69
N GLY A 143 10.90 0.47 -16.67
CA GLY A 143 9.95 -0.19 -17.56
C GLY A 143 10.44 -0.16 -19.01
N GLU A 144 10.27 -1.26 -19.75
CA GLU A 144 10.77 -1.37 -21.12
C GLU A 144 10.18 -0.30 -22.05
N ASN A 145 8.88 0.00 -21.90
CA ASN A 145 8.18 0.95 -22.77
C ASN A 145 8.16 2.39 -22.24
N VAL A 146 8.58 2.61 -20.98
CA VAL A 146 8.51 3.93 -20.32
C VAL A 146 9.88 4.44 -19.82
N GLY A 147 10.91 3.59 -19.83
CA GLY A 147 12.25 3.93 -19.37
C GLY A 147 12.36 4.00 -17.85
N TRP A 148 13.25 4.87 -17.37
CA TRP A 148 13.50 5.09 -15.95
C TRP A 148 12.35 5.86 -15.28
N ILE A 149 11.92 5.34 -14.14
CA ILE A 149 10.91 5.95 -13.28
C ILE A 149 11.60 6.44 -12.02
N ASN A 150 11.47 7.73 -11.71
CA ASN A 150 12.12 8.35 -10.56
C ASN A 150 11.23 8.28 -9.32
N LEU A 151 11.69 7.55 -8.29
CA LEU A 151 11.01 7.47 -6.99
C LEU A 151 11.67 8.37 -5.93
N ASP A 152 12.84 8.97 -6.23
CA ASP A 152 13.71 9.66 -5.30
C ASP A 152 13.82 11.18 -5.54
N HIS A 153 12.82 11.79 -6.17
CA HIS A 153 12.87 13.21 -6.41
C HIS A 153 12.76 13.99 -5.07
N GLY A 154 13.55 15.03 -4.88
CA GLY A 154 13.63 15.75 -3.59
C GLY A 154 12.32 16.45 -3.18
N LEU A 155 11.45 16.76 -4.15
CA LEU A 155 10.19 17.51 -3.92
C LEU A 155 8.93 16.75 -4.36
N ILE A 156 9.07 15.69 -5.16
CA ILE A 156 7.94 14.97 -5.77
C ILE A 156 8.17 13.50 -5.50
N PHE A 157 7.75 13.06 -4.32
CA PHE A 157 7.96 11.70 -3.89
C PHE A 157 6.69 11.14 -3.27
N VAL A 158 6.72 9.82 -3.09
CA VAL A 158 5.68 9.08 -2.39
C VAL A 158 6.22 8.68 -1.03
N SER A 159 5.50 9.03 0.02
CA SER A 159 5.71 8.50 1.36
C SER A 159 4.49 7.71 1.83
N ALA A 160 4.71 6.75 2.73
CA ALA A 160 3.64 6.10 3.46
C ALA A 160 3.31 6.92 4.69
N ALA A 161 2.03 6.96 5.06
CA ALA A 161 1.58 7.47 6.34
C ALA A 161 2.30 6.72 7.47
N CYS A 162 2.56 7.46 8.53
CA CYS A 162 3.11 6.91 9.76
C CYS A 162 2.06 6.07 10.44
N ARG A 163 2.37 4.82 10.81
CA ARG A 163 1.39 3.96 11.50
C ARG A 163 1.16 4.40 12.95
N SER A 164 2.13 5.10 13.53
CA SER A 164 2.08 5.61 14.90
C SER A 164 1.47 7.00 15.05
N ASP A 165 1.24 7.73 13.94
CA ASP A 165 0.39 8.95 13.91
C ASP A 165 -1.07 8.50 13.71
N PHE A 166 -1.60 7.87 14.75
CA PHE A 166 -2.88 7.16 14.72
C PHE A 166 -4.08 8.12 14.63
N ASP A 167 -3.96 9.30 15.24
CA ASP A 167 -5.02 10.32 15.16
C ASP A 167 -4.90 11.24 13.93
N GLY A 168 -3.78 11.13 13.20
CA GLY A 168 -3.53 11.87 11.95
C GLY A 168 -3.24 13.34 12.18
N SER A 169 -2.76 13.72 13.37
CA SER A 169 -2.37 15.08 13.71
C SER A 169 -1.09 15.55 13.02
N GLY A 170 -0.30 14.62 12.46
CA GLY A 170 0.99 14.89 11.84
C GLY A 170 2.16 14.88 12.83
N PHE A 171 1.92 14.47 14.08
CA PHE A 171 2.91 14.30 15.12
C PHE A 171 2.68 12.96 15.79
N VAL A 172 3.76 12.29 16.22
CA VAL A 172 3.66 11.05 17.02
C VAL A 172 3.85 11.42 18.48
N ASP A 173 2.78 11.37 19.26
CA ASP A 173 2.79 11.72 20.68
C ASP A 173 1.77 10.94 21.54
N THR A 174 1.61 11.33 22.80
CA THR A 174 0.75 10.59 23.73
C THR A 174 -0.73 10.55 23.34
N ASP A 175 -1.18 11.47 22.48
CA ASP A 175 -2.55 11.49 21.99
C ASP A 175 -2.78 10.33 21.01
N ASP A 176 -1.79 9.98 20.16
CA ASP A 176 -1.84 8.78 19.30
C ASP A 176 -1.92 7.50 20.10
N PHE A 177 -1.08 7.37 21.14
CA PHE A 177 -1.07 6.19 21.98
C PHE A 177 -2.42 6.03 22.68
N THR A 178 -2.98 7.13 23.19
CA THR A 178 -4.29 7.13 23.83
C THR A 178 -5.39 6.77 22.84
N ALA A 179 -5.37 7.34 21.63
CA ALA A 179 -6.32 7.05 20.57
C ALA A 179 -6.25 5.57 20.14
N PHE A 180 -5.05 5.02 19.96
CA PHE A 180 -4.85 3.60 19.65
C PHE A 180 -5.40 2.69 20.73
N VAL A 181 -5.07 2.92 22.02
CA VAL A 181 -5.57 2.08 23.13
C VAL A 181 -7.10 2.10 23.18
N ILE A 182 -7.72 3.27 23.02
CA ILE A 182 -9.19 3.38 23.00
C ILE A 182 -9.77 2.59 21.82
N ALA A 183 -9.19 2.70 20.62
CA ALA A 183 -9.66 1.99 19.44
C ALA A 183 -9.47 0.47 19.59
N PHE A 184 -8.33 0.04 20.14
CA PHE A 184 -7.98 -1.36 20.37
C PHE A 184 -8.94 -2.02 21.36
N GLU A 185 -9.26 -1.38 22.49
CA GLU A 185 -10.23 -1.88 23.46
C GLU A 185 -11.65 -1.99 22.88
N ASN A 186 -11.97 -1.18 21.88
CA ASN A 186 -13.23 -1.24 21.14
C ASN A 186 -13.23 -2.26 19.99
N GLY A 187 -12.08 -2.87 19.68
CA GLY A 187 -11.92 -3.80 18.57
C GLY A 187 -12.07 -3.15 17.19
N ASP A 188 -11.63 -1.90 17.05
CA ASP A 188 -11.67 -1.17 15.78
C ASP A 188 -10.70 -1.80 14.77
N GLU A 189 -11.16 -2.05 13.54
CA GLU A 189 -10.35 -2.61 12.45
C GLU A 189 -9.19 -1.67 12.05
N ALA A 190 -9.26 -0.37 12.37
CA ALA A 190 -8.14 0.56 12.20
C ALA A 190 -6.90 0.18 13.03
N CYS A 191 -7.06 -0.66 14.05
CA CYS A 191 -5.97 -1.18 14.85
C CYS A 191 -5.28 -2.41 14.25
N ASP A 192 -5.67 -2.91 13.06
CA ASP A 192 -4.90 -3.92 12.31
C ASP A 192 -3.64 -3.26 11.71
N ILE A 193 -2.68 -3.00 12.60
CA ILE A 193 -1.47 -2.26 12.31
C ILE A 193 -0.52 -3.13 11.51
N ASP A 194 -0.50 -4.45 11.68
CA ASP A 194 0.39 -5.31 10.89
C ASP A 194 -0.20 -5.75 9.54
N GLY A 195 -1.50 -5.56 9.35
CA GLY A 195 -2.24 -5.81 8.11
C GLY A 195 -2.60 -7.27 7.89
N THR A 196 -2.64 -8.08 8.96
CA THR A 196 -2.97 -9.51 8.90
C THR A 196 -4.46 -9.78 8.71
N GLY A 197 -5.32 -8.76 8.86
CA GLY A 197 -6.76 -8.87 8.78
C GLY A 197 -7.44 -9.19 10.11
N PHE A 198 -6.69 -9.14 11.22
CA PHE A 198 -7.18 -9.41 12.57
C PHE A 198 -6.61 -8.36 13.52
N VAL A 199 -7.40 -7.94 14.51
CA VAL A 199 -6.94 -7.04 15.58
C VAL A 199 -6.61 -7.87 16.81
N ASP A 200 -5.34 -8.00 17.14
CA ASP A 200 -4.87 -8.76 18.29
C ASP A 200 -3.60 -8.19 18.96
N THR A 201 -2.99 -8.94 19.88
CA THR A 201 -1.85 -8.47 20.65
C THR A 201 -0.59 -8.20 19.81
N ASP A 202 -0.50 -8.78 18.62
CA ASP A 202 0.60 -8.56 17.70
C ASP A 202 0.48 -7.16 17.07
N ASP A 203 -0.74 -6.64 16.85
CA ASP A 203 -0.96 -5.24 16.47
C ASP A 203 -0.57 -4.26 17.55
N PHE A 204 -0.95 -4.55 18.79
CA PHE A 204 -0.55 -3.71 19.92
C PHE A 204 0.98 -3.63 20.01
N THR A 205 1.65 -4.76 19.86
CA THR A 205 3.11 -4.83 19.87
C THR A 205 3.71 -4.06 18.68
N SER A 206 3.13 -4.22 17.49
CA SER A 206 3.56 -3.53 16.27
C SER A 206 3.39 -2.02 16.39
N PHE A 207 2.28 -1.55 16.96
CA PHE A 207 2.05 -0.14 17.24
C PHE A 207 3.06 0.43 18.23
N VAL A 208 3.30 -0.26 19.35
CA VAL A 208 4.27 0.19 20.36
C VAL A 208 5.68 0.30 19.76
N ILE A 209 6.08 -0.67 18.95
CA ILE A 209 7.38 -0.61 18.25
C ILE A 209 7.42 0.62 17.34
N ALA A 210 6.43 0.82 16.48
CA ALA A 210 6.38 2.00 15.58
C ALA A 210 6.40 3.32 16.38
N PHE A 211 5.66 3.38 17.48
CA PHE A 211 5.59 4.54 18.36
C PHE A 211 6.95 4.90 18.98
N GLU A 212 7.73 3.90 19.41
CA GLU A 212 9.08 4.11 19.96
C GLU A 212 10.10 4.56 18.92
N PHE A 213 9.93 4.18 17.66
CA PHE A 213 10.81 4.57 16.55
C PHE A 213 10.34 5.84 15.81
N GLY A 214 9.13 6.31 16.08
CA GLY A 214 8.55 7.53 15.53
C GLY A 214 7.83 7.34 14.20
N CYS A 215 8.03 6.20 13.54
CA CYS A 215 7.24 5.48 12.53
C CYS A 215 7.94 4.12 12.30
#